data_AF-A0A1V6YZN8-F1
#
_entry.id   AF-A0A1V6YZN8-F1
#
_cell.length_a   1.000
_cell.length_b   1.000
_cell.length_c   1.000
_cell.angle_alpha   90.00
_cell.angle_beta   90.00
_cell.angle_gamma   90.00
#
_symmetry.space_group_name_H-M   'P 1'
#
loop_
_entity.id
_entity.type
_entity.pdbx_description
1 polymer ?
#
loop_
_entity_poly.entity_id
_entity_poly.type
_entity_poly.pdbx_seq_one_letter_code
_entity_poly.pdbx_strand_id
1 'polypeptide(L)'
;MSSNSKISKSIFSKRPVKIIVGSDERIFYVHRGTLEGHPAFDARLKASTDEYEDAIDWSGFDEQTIDCVLNFLYTRGYQAPQTTSVAVEEDEADAGEEAPAQDGEEEQQEEQEVVVDEADEADEEDEQPSPPDSPKSQPSWPQSPAPTLPARARSLSPVAESSIGPDSPTSQALSECDLNDRPLTPLEYCDGVTLATEHVLTQKVPDHEKQVQNQGEPEQETEGNTAAEIYLHAKVYSFASQLEFAKLEQFALNRLAQVLAALEQTDKAPFPYLVDAIRLIYETTSTVDDARNLLSQFVALQYTTLVGEDLDKLITEGGEFVVDLSHKLARKLTTIATAFKRVEYLTDRNEELKAESAEKDKELKALREEVRQGPTQGFPAYTYQI
;
A
#
# COMPACT_ATOMS: atom_id res chain seq x y z
N MET A 1 23.29 33.88 35.85
CA MET A 1 23.09 33.35 34.49
C MET A 1 24.13 32.25 34.29
N SER A 2 23.76 31.00 34.56
CA SER A 2 24.66 29.85 34.36
C SER A 2 24.33 29.19 33.03
N SER A 3 25.14 29.52 32.03
CA SER A 3 25.10 28.91 30.70
C SER A 3 25.68 27.50 30.80
N ASN A 4 24.82 26.48 30.87
CA ASN A 4 25.23 25.09 30.92
C ASN A 4 25.56 24.62 29.49
N SER A 5 26.76 24.96 29.02
CA SER A 5 27.32 24.46 27.76
C SER A 5 27.74 23.00 27.94
N LYS A 6 26.79 22.07 27.82
CA LYS A 6 27.11 20.65 27.58
C LYS A 6 27.71 20.56 26.18
N ILE A 7 29.04 20.65 26.09
CA ILE A 7 29.77 20.25 24.90
C ILE A 7 29.47 18.76 24.73
N SER A 8 28.64 18.43 23.76
CA SER A 8 28.38 17.06 23.34
C SER A 8 29.72 16.44 22.95
N LYS A 9 30.28 15.60 23.81
CA LYS A 9 31.46 14.79 23.47
C LYS A 9 31.14 14.04 22.18
N SER A 10 32.06 14.12 21.22
CA SER A 10 31.93 13.44 19.93
C SER A 10 31.61 11.96 20.14
N ILE A 11 30.66 11.42 19.36
CA ILE A 11 30.28 9.99 19.40
C ILE A 11 31.48 9.07 19.13
N PHE A 12 32.49 9.58 18.41
CA PHE A 12 33.73 8.90 18.06
C PHE A 12 34.79 8.93 19.18
N SER A 13 34.58 9.72 20.24
CA SER A 13 35.53 9.79 21.35
C SER A 13 35.48 8.59 22.28
N LYS A 14 34.46 7.73 22.15
CA LYS A 14 34.29 6.52 22.95
C LYS A 14 34.76 5.30 22.15
N ARG A 15 35.32 4.32 22.85
CA ARG A 15 35.81 3.08 22.22
C ARG A 15 34.66 2.36 21.50
N PRO A 16 34.92 1.72 20.35
CA PRO A 16 33.95 0.85 19.71
C PRO A 16 33.58 -0.34 20.62
N VAL A 17 32.36 -0.82 20.43
CA VAL A 17 31.77 -2.01 21.07
C VAL A 17 31.59 -3.07 19.98
N LYS A 18 31.77 -4.34 20.36
CA LYS A 18 31.60 -5.48 19.46
C LYS A 18 30.12 -5.85 19.39
N ILE A 19 29.60 -6.14 18.21
CA ILE A 19 28.26 -6.70 18.01
C ILE A 19 28.42 -8.01 17.24
N ILE A 20 27.77 -9.07 17.72
CA ILE A 20 27.76 -10.39 17.09
C ILE A 20 26.39 -10.57 16.42
N VAL A 21 26.38 -10.93 15.13
CA VAL A 21 25.18 -10.91 14.27
C VAL A 21 25.08 -12.22 13.48
N GLY A 22 23.84 -12.71 13.34
CA GLY A 22 23.52 -13.92 12.58
C GLY A 22 24.07 -15.22 13.18
N SER A 23 23.72 -16.33 12.54
CA SER A 23 24.23 -17.68 12.85
C SER A 23 25.72 -17.81 12.61
N ASP A 24 26.26 -17.02 11.68
CA ASP A 24 27.67 -17.04 11.27
C ASP A 24 28.56 -16.22 12.22
N GLU A 25 27.98 -15.70 13.31
CA GLU A 25 28.64 -14.88 14.33
C GLU A 25 29.44 -13.70 13.74
N ARG A 26 28.91 -13.07 12.69
CA ARG A 26 29.57 -11.93 12.05
C ARG A 26 29.74 -10.79 13.04
N ILE A 27 30.91 -10.17 12.99
CA ILE A 27 31.33 -9.18 13.97
C ILE A 27 31.26 -7.78 13.36
N PHE A 28 30.48 -6.91 13.99
CA PHE A 28 30.44 -5.47 13.71
C PHE A 28 31.10 -4.69 14.84
N TYR A 29 31.80 -3.61 14.50
CA TYR A 29 32.36 -2.67 15.48
C TYR A 29 31.65 -1.33 15.41
N VAL A 30 30.99 -0.94 16.49
CA VAL A 30 30.13 0.25 16.52
C VAL A 30 30.59 1.20 17.62
N HIS A 31 30.65 2.49 17.33
CA HIS A 31 31.03 3.49 18.33
C HIS A 31 30.01 3.51 19.48
N ARG A 32 30.48 3.28 20.72
CA ARG A 32 29.63 3.27 21.92
C ARG A 32 28.79 4.53 22.06
N GLY A 33 29.34 5.68 21.66
CA GLY A 33 28.65 6.97 21.68
C GLY A 33 27.39 7.01 20.81
N THR A 34 27.31 6.20 19.75
CA THR A 34 26.14 6.08 18.89
C THR A 34 25.00 5.34 19.59
N LEU A 35 25.34 4.29 20.36
CA LEU A 35 24.36 3.45 21.06
C LEU A 35 23.87 4.08 22.37
N GLU A 36 24.78 4.68 23.16
CA GLU A 36 24.43 5.35 24.42
C GLU A 36 23.52 6.57 24.23
N GLY A 37 23.43 7.10 23.00
CA GLY A 37 22.46 8.12 22.65
C GLY A 37 21.01 7.60 22.69
N HIS A 38 20.79 6.30 22.85
CA HIS A 38 19.47 5.67 22.85
C HIS A 38 19.17 4.96 24.18
N PRO A 39 18.03 5.23 24.83
CA PRO A 39 17.64 4.61 26.11
C PRO A 39 17.66 3.07 26.08
N ALA A 40 17.20 2.49 24.96
CA ALA A 40 17.17 1.04 24.74
C ALA A 40 18.53 0.35 24.97
N PHE A 41 19.63 1.03 24.62
CA PHE A 41 20.98 0.47 24.71
C PHE A 41 21.75 1.04 25.90
N ASP A 42 21.40 2.25 26.36
CA ASP A 42 22.10 2.95 27.45
C ASP A 42 22.09 2.14 28.76
N ALA A 43 20.93 1.56 29.13
CA ALA A 43 20.84 0.72 30.34
C ALA A 43 21.72 -0.54 30.24
N ARG A 44 21.67 -1.23 29.09
CA ARG A 44 22.46 -2.45 28.82
C ARG A 44 23.96 -2.15 28.79
N LEU A 45 24.35 -1.05 28.15
CA LEU A 45 25.75 -0.60 28.07
C LEU A 45 26.29 -0.13 29.42
N LYS A 46 25.48 0.49 30.28
CA LYS A 46 25.89 0.90 31.63
C LYS A 46 25.99 -0.27 32.61
N ALA A 47 25.17 -1.30 32.43
CA ALA A 47 25.24 -2.51 33.24
C ALA A 47 26.51 -3.31 32.94
N SER A 48 26.98 -3.27 31.69
CA SER A 48 28.25 -3.87 31.29
C SER A 48 29.42 -3.10 31.90
N THR A 49 30.00 -3.69 32.94
CA THR A 49 31.07 -3.09 33.77
C THR A 49 32.46 -3.60 33.41
N ASP A 50 32.56 -4.56 32.49
CA ASP A 50 33.81 -5.22 32.14
C ASP A 50 34.44 -4.57 30.90
N GLU A 51 35.60 -3.94 31.07
CA GLU A 51 36.25 -3.13 30.03
C GLU A 51 36.76 -3.94 28.82
N TYR A 52 36.67 -5.27 28.85
CA TYR A 52 37.35 -6.15 27.90
C TYR A 52 36.48 -7.09 27.05
N GLU A 53 35.19 -7.26 27.36
CA GLU A 53 34.31 -8.19 26.60
C GLU A 53 32.86 -7.69 26.42
N ASP A 54 32.67 -6.39 26.21
CA ASP A 54 31.35 -5.84 25.85
C ASP A 54 31.00 -6.26 24.40
N ALA A 55 30.61 -7.52 24.19
CA ALA A 55 29.98 -7.99 22.96
C ALA A 55 28.45 -7.94 23.12
N ILE A 56 27.80 -7.12 22.31
CA ILE A 56 26.34 -7.15 22.19
C ILE A 56 25.98 -8.33 21.30
N ASP A 57 25.28 -9.29 21.90
CA ASP A 57 24.72 -10.41 21.16
C ASP A 57 23.41 -9.99 20.46
N TRP A 58 23.46 -9.98 19.12
CA TRP A 58 22.38 -9.81 18.15
C TRP A 58 22.36 -10.99 17.16
N SER A 59 22.84 -12.17 17.57
CA SER A 59 22.88 -13.39 16.73
C SER A 59 21.52 -13.82 16.17
N GLY A 60 20.42 -13.44 16.84
CA GLY A 60 19.06 -13.68 16.39
C GLY A 60 18.60 -12.85 15.18
N PHE A 61 19.41 -11.88 14.72
CA PHE A 61 19.10 -11.03 13.59
C PHE A 61 20.09 -11.27 12.44
N ASP A 62 19.60 -11.23 11.20
CA ASP A 62 20.46 -11.30 10.03
C ASP A 62 21.23 -10.00 9.78
N GLU A 63 22.28 -10.13 8.98
CA GLU A 63 23.21 -9.04 8.66
C GLU A 63 22.51 -7.88 7.96
N GLN A 64 21.59 -8.15 7.03
CA GLN A 64 20.91 -7.12 6.25
C GLN A 64 20.07 -6.21 7.16
N THR A 65 19.39 -6.83 8.12
CA THR A 65 18.63 -6.12 9.15
C THR A 65 19.55 -5.26 10.00
N ILE A 66 20.67 -5.81 10.48
CA ILE A 66 21.62 -5.04 11.30
C ILE A 66 22.28 -3.92 10.52
N ASP A 67 22.63 -4.10 9.25
CA ASP A 67 23.15 -3.03 8.40
C ASP A 67 22.17 -1.85 8.30
N CYS A 68 20.87 -2.13 8.14
CA CYS A 68 19.83 -1.10 8.16
C CYS A 68 19.76 -0.38 9.51
N VAL A 69 19.81 -1.13 10.62
CA VAL A 69 19.81 -0.58 11.98
C VAL A 69 21.04 0.33 12.20
N LEU A 70 22.22 -0.12 11.80
CA LEU A 70 23.47 0.62 11.96
C LEU A 70 23.47 1.88 11.09
N ASN A 71 23.04 1.78 9.83
CA ASN A 71 22.85 2.94 8.96
C ASN A 71 21.92 3.97 9.60
N PHE A 72 20.80 3.54 10.18
CA PHE A 72 19.88 4.44 10.88
C PHE A 72 20.52 5.10 12.10
N LEU A 73 21.29 4.35 12.89
CA LEU A 73 21.98 4.87 14.06
C LEU A 73 22.98 5.98 13.71
N TYR A 74 23.72 5.84 12.60
CA TYR A 74 24.70 6.83 12.16
C TYR A 74 24.10 7.99 11.37
N THR A 75 23.17 7.71 10.46
CA THR A 75 22.70 8.69 9.46
C THR A 75 21.29 9.20 9.71
N ARG A 76 20.55 8.58 10.66
CA ARG A 76 19.12 8.80 10.90
C ARG A 76 18.20 8.35 9.75
N GLY A 77 18.72 7.54 8.83
CA GLY A 77 17.93 6.86 7.81
C GLY A 77 18.59 5.55 7.41
N TYR A 78 17.89 4.74 6.62
CA TYR A 78 18.49 3.64 5.89
C TYR A 78 17.76 3.48 4.56
N GLN A 79 18.44 2.84 3.62
CA GLN A 79 17.90 2.41 2.34
C GLN A 79 17.95 0.89 2.28
N ALA A 80 16.94 0.28 1.68
CA ALA A 80 16.99 -1.14 1.40
C ALA A 80 18.16 -1.42 0.42
N PRO A 81 18.97 -2.46 0.65
CA PRO A 81 20.00 -2.84 -0.29
C PRO A 81 19.39 -3.15 -1.64
N GLN A 82 19.85 -2.46 -2.69
CA GLN A 82 19.47 -2.80 -4.05
C GLN A 82 20.13 -4.14 -4.40
N THR A 83 19.32 -5.15 -4.72
CA THR A 83 19.82 -6.42 -5.26
C THR A 83 20.37 -6.12 -6.65
N THR A 84 21.64 -5.75 -6.71
CA THR A 84 22.37 -5.75 -7.97
C THR A 84 22.52 -7.21 -8.37
N SER A 85 21.77 -7.62 -9.39
CA SER A 85 22.01 -8.90 -10.05
C SER A 85 23.41 -8.84 -10.63
N VAL A 86 24.38 -9.40 -9.90
CA VAL A 86 25.68 -9.72 -10.46
C VAL A 86 25.40 -10.82 -11.48
N ALA A 87 25.29 -10.43 -12.74
CA ALA A 87 25.38 -11.37 -13.84
C ALA A 87 26.71 -12.11 -13.65
N VAL A 88 26.61 -13.37 -13.26
CA VAL A 88 27.72 -14.30 -13.35
C VAL A 88 27.99 -14.41 -14.84
N GLU A 89 29.02 -13.72 -15.34
CA GLU A 89 29.60 -14.05 -16.62
C GLU A 89 30.17 -15.47 -16.46
N GLU A 90 29.43 -16.45 -16.98
CA GLU A 90 29.95 -17.78 -17.21
C GLU A 90 31.04 -17.62 -18.29
N ASP A 91 32.30 -17.63 -17.85
CA ASP A 91 33.46 -17.82 -18.72
C ASP A 91 33.30 -19.17 -19.42
N GLU A 92 32.87 -19.13 -20.69
CA GLU A 92 33.03 -20.24 -21.63
C GLU A 92 34.53 -20.46 -21.86
N ALA A 93 35.11 -21.41 -21.14
CA ALA A 93 36.39 -22.01 -21.49
C ALA A 93 36.16 -23.33 -22.23
N ASP A 94 36.02 -23.19 -23.55
CA ASP A 94 36.75 -23.87 -24.62
C ASP A 94 36.93 -25.40 -24.56
N ALA A 95 36.43 -26.03 -25.62
CA ALA A 95 36.51 -27.45 -25.90
C ALA A 95 37.91 -27.87 -26.37
N GLY A 96 38.38 -29.02 -25.86
CA GLY A 96 39.60 -29.68 -26.32
C GLY A 96 39.50 -31.20 -26.15
N GLU A 97 39.09 -31.85 -27.22
CA GLU A 97 38.83 -33.28 -27.44
C GLU A 97 40.11 -34.14 -27.52
N GLU A 98 40.07 -35.36 -26.94
CA GLU A 98 40.53 -36.66 -27.48
C GLU A 98 41.08 -37.65 -26.41
N ALA A 99 40.56 -38.89 -26.47
CA ALA A 99 40.76 -40.05 -25.59
C ALA A 99 41.90 -40.99 -26.10
N PRO A 100 41.98 -42.32 -25.81
CA PRO A 100 41.50 -43.19 -24.71
C PRO A 100 42.57 -44.21 -24.18
N ALA A 101 42.30 -44.95 -23.09
CA ALA A 101 42.60 -46.39 -22.94
C ALA A 101 42.10 -46.98 -21.60
N GLN A 102 41.29 -48.05 -21.71
CA GLN A 102 41.24 -49.35 -20.98
C GLN A 102 41.66 -49.40 -19.49
N ASP A 103 41.03 -50.15 -18.59
CA ASP A 103 40.55 -51.53 -18.70
C ASP A 103 39.83 -51.94 -17.38
N GLY A 104 38.85 -52.86 -17.48
CA GLY A 104 38.46 -53.86 -16.45
C GLY A 104 37.80 -53.39 -15.13
N GLU A 105 36.85 -54.07 -14.47
CA GLU A 105 36.15 -55.35 -14.57
C GLU A 105 34.86 -55.17 -13.69
N GLU A 106 33.68 -55.57 -14.19
CA GLU A 106 32.80 -56.65 -13.70
C GLU A 106 32.39 -56.68 -12.20
N GLU A 107 31.07 -56.59 -11.95
CA GLU A 107 30.21 -57.47 -11.11
C GLU A 107 28.84 -56.77 -10.91
N GLN A 108 27.80 -57.14 -11.68
CA GLN A 108 26.73 -58.10 -11.35
C GLN A 108 25.95 -57.83 -10.05
N GLN A 109 24.69 -57.36 -10.20
CA GLN A 109 23.56 -57.85 -9.39
C GLN A 109 22.19 -57.60 -10.09
N GLU A 110 21.53 -58.74 -10.27
CA GLU A 110 20.15 -59.12 -10.65
C GLU A 110 19.03 -58.09 -10.40
N GLU A 111 18.21 -57.76 -11.40
CA GLU A 111 16.93 -58.42 -11.76
C GLU A 111 15.82 -58.38 -10.69
N GLN A 112 14.82 -57.52 -10.91
CA GLN A 112 13.42 -57.94 -10.68
C GLN A 112 12.45 -57.18 -11.59
N GLU A 113 11.97 -57.93 -12.58
CA GLU A 113 10.90 -57.65 -13.53
C GLU A 113 9.59 -58.20 -12.93
N VAL A 114 8.55 -57.37 -12.81
CA VAL A 114 7.17 -57.85 -12.69
C VAL A 114 6.29 -57.04 -13.62
N VAL A 115 6.02 -57.67 -14.75
CA VAL A 115 4.93 -57.43 -15.71
C VAL A 115 3.65 -58.03 -15.12
N VAL A 116 2.52 -57.30 -15.08
CA VAL A 116 1.16 -57.83 -15.35
C VAL A 116 0.20 -56.69 -15.79
N ASP A 117 -0.10 -56.74 -17.09
CA ASP A 117 -1.35 -56.55 -17.85
C ASP A 117 -2.49 -55.56 -17.52
N GLU A 118 -2.90 -54.98 -18.65
CA GLU A 118 -4.10 -54.26 -19.11
C GLU A 118 -5.48 -54.70 -18.60
N ALA A 119 -6.42 -53.74 -18.64
CA ALA A 119 -7.81 -53.97 -19.07
C ALA A 119 -8.46 -52.65 -19.57
N ASP A 120 -8.49 -52.53 -20.90
CA ASP A 120 -9.58 -52.11 -21.80
C ASP A 120 -10.79 -51.25 -21.36
N GLU A 121 -10.99 -50.21 -22.18
CA GLU A 121 -12.21 -49.80 -22.92
C GLU A 121 -13.44 -49.23 -22.18
N ALA A 122 -13.76 -47.97 -22.52
CA ALA A 122 -15.09 -47.60 -23.02
C ALA A 122 -15.10 -46.16 -23.62
N ASP A 123 -15.27 -46.12 -24.93
CA ASP A 123 -15.92 -45.07 -25.75
C ASP A 123 -17.01 -44.28 -25.00
N GLU A 124 -17.09 -42.97 -25.21
CA GLU A 124 -18.26 -42.33 -25.85
C GLU A 124 -17.82 -41.05 -26.58
N GLU A 125 -18.01 -41.07 -27.90
CA GLU A 125 -18.03 -39.93 -28.79
C GLU A 125 -19.20 -39.00 -28.44
N ASP A 126 -19.01 -37.68 -28.45
CA ASP A 126 -20.14 -36.78 -28.71
C ASP A 126 -19.73 -35.57 -29.54
N GLU A 127 -20.56 -35.31 -30.55
CA GLU A 127 -20.30 -34.51 -31.73
C GLU A 127 -20.31 -32.99 -31.46
N GLN A 128 -19.50 -32.29 -32.25
CA GLN A 128 -19.58 -30.84 -32.51
C GLN A 128 -21.01 -30.38 -32.89
N PRO A 129 -21.36 -29.11 -32.62
CA PRO A 129 -21.28 -28.14 -33.71
C PRO A 129 -20.84 -26.72 -33.30
N SER A 130 -20.05 -26.09 -34.17
CA SER A 130 -19.92 -24.62 -34.30
C SER A 130 -20.86 -24.12 -35.42
N PRO A 131 -20.97 -22.81 -35.74
CA PRO A 131 -21.04 -21.55 -34.97
C PRO A 131 -22.33 -20.75 -35.36
N PRO A 132 -22.47 -19.44 -35.04
CA PRO A 132 -22.07 -18.45 -36.06
C PRO A 132 -21.53 -17.09 -35.54
N ASP A 133 -20.94 -16.38 -36.49
CA ASP A 133 -20.30 -15.07 -36.49
C ASP A 133 -21.12 -13.84 -36.01
N SER A 134 -20.33 -12.84 -35.56
CA SER A 134 -20.51 -11.37 -35.67
C SER A 134 -21.39 -10.61 -34.65
N PRO A 135 -21.24 -9.27 -34.45
CA PRO A 135 -20.19 -8.33 -34.91
C PRO A 135 -19.58 -7.41 -33.81
N LYS A 136 -18.45 -6.78 -34.17
CA LYS A 136 -17.88 -5.58 -33.54
C LYS A 136 -18.92 -4.46 -33.37
N SER A 137 -18.93 -3.80 -32.21
CA SER A 137 -19.53 -2.48 -32.05
C SER A 137 -18.80 -1.68 -30.97
N GLN A 138 -18.06 -0.66 -31.42
CA GLN A 138 -17.66 0.48 -30.60
C GLN A 138 -18.90 1.35 -30.32
N PRO A 139 -18.95 2.01 -29.16
CA PRO A 139 -19.53 3.32 -29.07
C PRO A 139 -18.46 4.35 -28.72
N SER A 140 -18.19 5.23 -29.68
CA SER A 140 -17.57 6.53 -29.48
C SER A 140 -18.45 7.39 -28.55
N TRP A 141 -17.94 7.74 -27.38
CA TRP A 141 -18.54 8.74 -26.49
C TRP A 141 -18.28 10.16 -27.04
N PRO A 142 -19.31 11.00 -27.24
CA PRO A 142 -19.09 12.41 -27.47
C PRO A 142 -18.77 13.12 -26.15
N GLN A 143 -17.61 13.78 -26.11
CA GLN A 143 -17.27 14.77 -25.08
C GLN A 143 -18.34 15.86 -25.07
N SER A 144 -18.94 16.09 -23.90
CA SER A 144 -19.76 17.29 -23.64
C SER A 144 -19.08 18.16 -22.58
N PRO A 145 -19.18 19.50 -22.73
CA PRO A 145 -18.35 20.46 -22.02
C PRO A 145 -18.89 20.82 -20.62
N ALA A 146 -17.98 21.16 -19.72
CA ALA A 146 -18.27 21.63 -18.37
C ALA A 146 -19.05 22.96 -18.37
N PRO A 147 -20.07 23.14 -17.51
CA PRO A 147 -20.69 24.44 -17.29
C PRO A 147 -19.87 25.26 -16.29
N THR A 148 -19.46 26.43 -16.74
CA THR A 148 -18.83 27.48 -15.93
C THR A 148 -19.90 28.12 -15.04
N LEU A 149 -19.77 28.03 -13.72
CA LEU A 149 -20.60 28.78 -12.78
C LEU A 149 -19.93 30.13 -12.47
N PRO A 150 -20.64 31.27 -12.59
CA PRO A 150 -20.14 32.54 -12.09
C PRO A 150 -20.43 32.69 -10.59
N ALA A 151 -19.40 33.10 -9.85
CA ALA A 151 -19.47 33.51 -8.46
C ALA A 151 -20.40 34.72 -8.27
N ARG A 152 -21.35 34.62 -7.33
CA ARG A 152 -22.08 35.78 -6.81
C ARG A 152 -21.96 35.83 -5.30
N ALA A 153 -21.36 36.93 -4.83
CA ALA A 153 -21.17 37.30 -3.44
C ALA A 153 -22.42 37.97 -2.83
N ARG A 154 -22.39 38.05 -1.49
CA ARG A 154 -23.26 38.80 -0.54
C ARG A 154 -24.49 38.00 -0.06
N SER A 155 -24.91 38.03 1.21
CA SER A 155 -24.64 38.92 2.33
C SER A 155 -25.03 38.23 3.63
N LEU A 156 -24.29 38.47 4.71
CA LEU A 156 -24.69 38.12 6.08
C LEU A 156 -25.67 39.17 6.61
N SER A 157 -26.78 38.73 7.21
CA SER A 157 -27.39 39.32 8.43
C SER A 157 -28.50 38.42 9.00
N PRO A 158 -28.79 38.52 10.31
CA PRO A 158 -29.43 37.46 11.10
C PRO A 158 -30.89 37.77 11.50
N VAL A 159 -31.50 36.80 12.21
CA VAL A 159 -32.68 36.86 13.10
C VAL A 159 -33.96 36.19 12.56
N ALA A 160 -34.31 35.03 13.16
CA ALA A 160 -35.52 34.77 13.96
C ALA A 160 -35.99 33.31 13.86
N GLU A 161 -36.28 32.76 15.04
CA GLU A 161 -36.79 31.42 15.32
C GLU A 161 -38.13 31.11 14.63
N SER A 162 -38.31 29.87 14.14
CA SER A 162 -39.60 29.19 14.17
C SER A 162 -39.50 27.67 13.96
N SER A 163 -39.88 26.94 15.00
CA SER A 163 -40.69 25.71 15.03
C SER A 163 -40.28 24.46 14.22
N ILE A 164 -39.63 23.54 14.95
CA ILE A 164 -39.95 22.11 15.14
C ILE A 164 -40.64 21.38 13.95
N GLY A 165 -39.90 20.47 13.33
CA GLY A 165 -40.41 19.22 12.76
C GLY A 165 -39.65 18.04 13.41
N PRO A 166 -40.31 16.97 13.88
CA PRO A 166 -39.63 15.83 14.47
C PRO A 166 -39.38 14.82 13.36
N ASP A 167 -38.15 14.76 12.84
CA ASP A 167 -37.56 13.58 12.21
C ASP A 167 -36.11 13.90 11.86
N SER A 168 -35.25 13.79 12.86
CA SER A 168 -33.80 13.74 12.69
C SER A 168 -33.23 12.90 13.83
N PRO A 169 -32.46 11.84 13.55
CA PRO A 169 -31.89 11.03 14.61
C PRO A 169 -30.84 11.83 15.39
N THR A 170 -31.01 11.72 16.69
CA THR A 170 -30.28 12.33 17.79
C THR A 170 -28.76 12.24 17.63
N SER A 171 -28.12 13.39 17.59
CA SER A 171 -26.68 13.54 17.77
C SER A 171 -26.39 13.54 19.27
N GLN A 172 -25.98 12.40 19.84
CA GLN A 172 -25.33 12.37 21.16
C GLN A 172 -24.60 11.05 21.43
N ALA A 173 -23.45 11.21 22.10
CA ALA A 173 -22.56 10.22 22.71
C ALA A 173 -21.50 9.59 21.79
N LEU A 174 -20.32 10.21 21.84
CA LEU A 174 -19.02 9.56 21.65
C LEU A 174 -18.98 8.30 22.53
N SER A 175 -19.22 7.14 21.94
CA SER A 175 -19.13 5.84 22.57
C SER A 175 -18.52 4.89 21.56
N GLU A 176 -17.57 4.08 22.00
CA GLU A 176 -16.61 3.25 21.25
C GLU A 176 -17.24 2.15 20.36
N CYS A 177 -18.50 2.27 19.97
CA CYS A 177 -19.25 1.31 19.17
C CYS A 177 -19.33 1.67 17.67
N ASP A 178 -18.77 2.80 17.22
CA ASP A 178 -18.90 3.27 15.83
C ASP A 178 -17.66 2.98 14.95
N LEU A 179 -16.82 2.02 15.35
CA LEU A 179 -15.71 1.56 14.51
C LEU A 179 -16.20 0.64 13.38
N ASN A 180 -17.39 0.05 13.48
CA ASN A 180 -17.89 -0.91 12.51
C ASN A 180 -18.48 -0.25 11.24
N ASP A 181 -18.97 0.99 11.33
CA ASP A 181 -19.60 1.70 10.21
C ASP A 181 -18.63 2.63 9.47
N ARG A 182 -17.41 2.81 9.98
CA ARG A 182 -16.38 3.62 9.33
C ARG A 182 -15.70 2.82 8.21
N PRO A 183 -15.57 3.37 6.99
CA PRO A 183 -14.81 2.72 5.91
C PRO A 183 -13.38 2.39 6.36
N LEU A 184 -12.77 1.38 5.75
CA LEU A 184 -11.35 1.11 5.95
C LEU A 184 -10.57 2.39 5.66
N THR A 185 -9.68 2.77 6.58
CA THR A 185 -8.75 3.88 6.35
C THR A 185 -7.87 3.54 5.14
N PRO A 186 -7.67 4.45 4.18
CA PRO A 186 -6.61 4.28 3.20
C PRO A 186 -5.26 4.07 3.91
N LEU A 187 -4.32 3.39 3.28
CA LEU A 187 -3.01 3.08 3.89
C LEU A 187 -2.30 4.33 4.42
N GLU A 188 -2.48 5.46 3.72
CA GLU A 188 -1.93 6.78 4.06
C GLU A 188 -2.41 7.31 5.42
N TYR A 189 -3.51 6.77 5.95
CA TYR A 189 -4.15 7.17 7.20
C TYR A 189 -4.19 6.05 8.25
N CYS A 190 -3.34 5.02 8.10
CA CYS A 190 -3.14 4.06 9.18
C CYS A 190 -2.48 4.78 10.37
N ASP A 191 -2.96 4.50 11.58
CA ASP A 191 -2.37 5.07 12.79
C ASP A 191 -0.88 4.73 12.86
N GLY A 192 -0.07 5.70 13.29
CA GLY A 192 1.38 5.55 13.29
C GLY A 192 2.04 5.69 11.91
N VAL A 193 1.33 6.01 10.83
CA VAL A 193 1.96 6.26 9.51
C VAL A 193 2.00 7.76 9.19
N THR A 194 3.17 8.29 8.89
CA THR A 194 3.36 9.63 8.31
C THR A 194 3.93 9.50 6.90
N LEU A 195 3.06 9.41 5.89
CA LEU A 195 3.48 9.57 4.50
C LEU A 195 3.64 11.07 4.23
N ALA A 196 4.86 11.51 3.90
CA ALA A 196 5.07 12.87 3.44
C ALA A 196 4.41 13.03 2.06
N THR A 197 3.23 13.64 2.02
CA THR A 197 2.55 14.01 0.78
C THR A 197 3.26 15.22 0.17
N GLU A 198 4.46 15.03 -0.38
CA GLU A 198 5.09 16.05 -1.22
C GLU A 198 4.46 16.03 -2.61
N HIS A 199 3.32 16.73 -2.73
CA HIS A 199 2.88 17.22 -4.02
C HIS A 199 3.89 18.27 -4.50
N VAL A 200 4.85 17.85 -5.33
CA VAL A 200 5.67 18.72 -6.16
C VAL A 200 4.77 19.32 -7.23
N LEU A 201 4.00 20.34 -6.86
CA LEU A 201 3.32 21.22 -7.80
C LEU A 201 4.35 22.17 -8.38
N THR A 202 4.81 21.81 -9.58
CA THR A 202 5.52 22.66 -10.55
C THR A 202 5.01 24.09 -10.54
N GLN A 203 5.74 25.00 -9.89
CA GLN A 203 5.58 26.43 -10.10
C GLN A 203 6.56 26.89 -11.18
N LYS A 204 6.04 26.95 -12.40
CA LYS A 204 6.66 27.54 -13.59
C LYS A 204 6.66 29.08 -13.46
N VAL A 205 7.82 29.70 -13.31
CA VAL A 205 8.07 31.13 -13.62
C VAL A 205 9.49 31.25 -14.22
N PRO A 206 9.71 32.11 -15.26
CA PRO A 206 10.78 31.92 -16.23
C PRO A 206 12.06 32.72 -15.97
N ASP A 207 13.13 32.22 -16.60
CA ASP A 207 14.33 32.89 -17.09
C ASP A 207 15.14 33.78 -16.15
N HIS A 208 16.29 33.28 -15.71
CA HIS A 208 17.57 33.94 -16.01
C HIS A 208 18.75 32.97 -15.99
N GLU A 209 19.47 32.96 -17.11
CA GLU A 209 20.71 32.26 -17.38
C GLU A 209 21.78 32.55 -16.32
N LYS A 210 22.39 31.50 -15.77
CA LYS A 210 23.85 31.41 -15.60
C LYS A 210 24.26 29.97 -15.28
N GLN A 211 25.07 29.44 -16.18
CA GLN A 211 25.82 28.19 -16.09
C GLN A 211 26.61 28.10 -14.77
N VAL A 212 26.37 27.02 -14.01
CA VAL A 212 27.43 26.22 -13.40
C VAL A 212 27.03 24.76 -13.60
N GLN A 213 27.87 24.04 -14.34
CA GLN A 213 27.67 22.65 -14.72
C GLN A 213 27.97 21.69 -13.54
N ASN A 214 27.29 20.56 -13.59
CA ASN A 214 27.64 19.26 -13.01
C ASN A 214 27.56 19.10 -11.48
N GLN A 215 26.36 18.71 -11.02
CA GLN A 215 26.10 17.33 -10.59
C GLN A 215 24.59 17.14 -10.55
N GLY A 216 24.02 16.75 -11.70
CA GLY A 216 22.74 16.06 -11.69
C GLY A 216 23.04 14.64 -11.26
N GLU A 217 22.70 14.28 -10.03
CA GLU A 217 22.43 12.88 -9.74
C GLU A 217 21.23 12.51 -10.62
N PRO A 218 21.33 11.53 -11.52
CA PRO A 218 20.13 10.92 -12.03
C PRO A 218 19.51 10.22 -10.82
N GLU A 219 18.30 10.62 -10.44
CA GLU A 219 17.36 9.71 -9.79
C GLU A 219 17.17 8.54 -10.75
N GLN A 220 18.10 7.58 -10.68
CA GLN A 220 17.89 6.27 -11.25
C GLN A 220 16.78 5.67 -10.40
N GLU A 221 15.57 5.68 -10.94
CA GLU A 221 14.57 4.64 -10.69
C GLU A 221 15.18 3.31 -11.13
N THR A 222 16.17 2.81 -10.37
CA THR A 222 16.61 1.44 -10.49
C THR A 222 15.48 0.59 -9.94
N GLU A 223 14.97 -0.27 -10.81
CA GLU A 223 13.86 -1.19 -10.62
C GLU A 223 14.21 -2.25 -9.55
N GLY A 224 14.35 -1.79 -8.30
CA GLY A 224 14.52 -2.65 -7.14
C GLY A 224 13.30 -3.55 -6.99
N ASN A 225 13.53 -4.74 -6.44
CA ASN A 225 12.46 -5.66 -6.07
C ASN A 225 11.71 -5.09 -4.85
N THR A 226 10.81 -4.13 -5.11
CA THR A 226 9.97 -3.42 -4.13
C THR A 226 9.24 -4.40 -3.20
N ALA A 227 8.92 -5.61 -3.67
CA ALA A 227 8.28 -6.64 -2.85
C ALA A 227 9.22 -7.21 -1.76
N ALA A 228 10.51 -7.39 -2.05
CA ALA A 228 11.49 -7.87 -1.07
C ALA A 228 11.72 -6.86 0.07
N GLU A 229 11.55 -5.56 -0.22
CA GLU A 229 11.68 -4.50 0.77
C GLU A 229 10.60 -4.58 1.86
N ILE A 230 9.42 -5.15 1.57
CA ILE A 230 8.37 -5.40 2.56
C ILE A 230 8.95 -6.19 3.73
N TYR A 231 9.59 -7.32 3.43
CA TYR A 231 10.09 -8.22 4.46
C TYR A 231 11.28 -7.62 5.20
N LEU A 232 12.16 -6.90 4.52
CA LEU A 232 13.26 -6.18 5.16
C LEU A 232 12.75 -5.14 6.17
N HIS A 233 11.78 -4.31 5.79
CA HIS A 233 11.22 -3.30 6.70
C HIS A 233 10.46 -3.95 7.87
N ALA A 234 9.78 -5.07 7.64
CA ALA A 234 9.18 -5.86 8.71
C ALA A 234 10.24 -6.37 9.70
N LYS A 235 11.38 -6.89 9.24
CA LYS A 235 12.49 -7.31 10.12
C LYS A 235 13.06 -6.17 10.95
N VAL A 236 13.30 -5.02 10.33
CA VAL A 236 13.81 -3.84 11.04
C VAL A 236 12.77 -3.32 12.06
N TYR A 237 11.48 -3.37 11.72
CA TYR A 237 10.40 -3.05 12.65
C TYR A 237 10.39 -4.03 13.84
N SER A 238 10.42 -5.34 13.59
CA SER A 238 10.48 -6.36 14.64
C SER A 238 11.70 -6.20 15.55
N PHE A 239 12.88 -5.92 14.98
CA PHE A 239 14.08 -5.60 15.75
C PHE A 239 13.84 -4.39 16.67
N ALA A 240 13.26 -3.33 16.12
CA ALA A 240 13.02 -2.09 16.85
C ALA A 240 11.98 -2.29 17.97
N SER A 241 10.91 -3.03 17.69
CA SER A 241 9.85 -3.32 18.66
C SER A 241 10.37 -4.18 19.81
N GLN A 242 11.11 -5.26 19.53
CA GLN A 242 11.72 -6.14 20.55
C GLN A 242 12.71 -5.41 21.48
N LEU A 243 13.36 -4.36 20.97
CA LEU A 243 14.36 -3.57 21.71
C LEU A 243 13.82 -2.22 22.19
N GLU A 244 12.52 -1.95 22.07
CA GLU A 244 11.88 -0.68 22.44
C GLU A 244 12.56 0.56 21.79
N PHE A 245 12.99 0.40 20.54
CA PHE A 245 13.61 1.46 19.74
C PHE A 245 12.55 2.26 18.96
N ALA A 246 11.71 2.99 19.69
CA ALA A 246 10.55 3.72 19.16
C ALA A 246 10.83 4.58 17.91
N LYS A 247 11.98 5.26 17.82
CA LYS A 247 12.32 6.07 16.63
C LYS A 247 12.57 5.23 15.38
N LEU A 248 13.23 4.08 15.54
CA LEU A 248 13.49 3.18 14.43
C LEU A 248 12.22 2.40 14.08
N GLU A 249 11.44 2.00 15.07
CA GLU A 249 10.14 1.34 14.92
C GLU A 249 9.21 2.21 14.07
N GLN A 250 9.02 3.46 14.46
CA GLN A 250 8.25 4.45 13.72
C GLN A 250 8.79 4.69 12.30
N PHE A 251 10.12 4.73 12.13
CA PHE A 251 10.74 4.92 10.82
C PHE A 251 10.53 3.70 9.92
N ALA A 252 10.71 2.49 10.44
CA ALA A 252 10.52 1.24 9.72
C ALA A 252 9.05 1.03 9.35
N LEU A 253 8.11 1.38 10.24
CA LEU A 253 6.68 1.36 9.96
C LEU A 253 6.31 2.30 8.79
N ASN A 254 6.85 3.53 8.82
CA ASN A 254 6.65 4.49 7.74
C ASN A 254 7.21 3.97 6.41
N ARG A 255 8.39 3.34 6.42
CA ARG A 255 8.97 2.72 5.23
C ARG A 255 8.15 1.54 4.73
N LEU A 256 7.68 0.67 5.62
CA LEU A 256 6.80 -0.43 5.30
C LEU A 256 5.51 0.09 4.63
N ALA A 257 4.88 1.13 5.19
CA ALA A 257 3.70 1.74 4.61
C ALA A 257 3.96 2.35 3.21
N GLN A 258 5.10 3.02 3.02
CA GLN A 258 5.51 3.55 1.71
C GLN A 258 5.65 2.44 0.66
N VAL A 259 6.31 1.34 1.01
CA VAL A 259 6.51 0.20 0.11
C VAL A 259 5.17 -0.46 -0.24
N LEU A 260 4.29 -0.66 0.73
CA LEU A 260 2.96 -1.22 0.49
C LEU A 260 2.10 -0.30 -0.41
N ALA A 261 2.13 1.01 -0.18
CA ALA A 261 1.41 1.97 -1.02
C ALA A 261 1.97 2.04 -2.45
N ALA A 262 3.28 1.92 -2.62
CA ALA A 262 3.91 1.84 -3.94
C ALA A 262 3.51 0.54 -4.65
N LEU A 263 3.50 -0.60 -3.95
CA LEU A 263 3.07 -1.87 -4.52
C LEU A 263 1.61 -1.86 -4.98
N GLU A 264 0.75 -1.13 -4.27
CA GLU A 264 -0.65 -0.93 -4.66
C GLU A 264 -0.82 -0.38 -6.09
N GLN A 265 0.16 0.40 -6.56
CA GLN A 265 0.15 1.05 -7.87
C GLN A 265 0.90 0.24 -8.93
N THR A 266 1.52 -0.87 -8.57
CA THR A 266 2.34 -1.70 -9.48
C THR A 266 1.72 -3.08 -9.67
N ASP A 267 2.03 -3.73 -10.80
CA ASP A 267 1.64 -5.13 -11.07
C ASP A 267 2.65 -6.15 -10.49
N LYS A 268 3.46 -5.73 -9.51
CA LYS A 268 4.48 -6.58 -8.90
C LYS A 268 3.83 -7.52 -7.89
N ALA A 269 4.07 -8.82 -8.02
CA ALA A 269 3.59 -9.81 -7.07
C ALA A 269 4.25 -9.58 -5.69
N PRO A 270 3.48 -9.37 -4.61
CA PRO A 270 4.02 -9.13 -3.27
C PRO A 270 4.42 -10.43 -2.54
N PHE A 271 4.00 -11.60 -3.06
CA PHE A 271 4.38 -12.91 -2.55
C PHE A 271 5.73 -13.35 -3.10
N PRO A 272 6.56 -14.09 -2.33
CA PRO A 272 6.26 -14.64 -0.99
C PRO A 272 6.50 -13.66 0.17
N TYR A 273 7.17 -12.53 -0.07
CA TYR A 273 7.67 -11.64 0.98
C TYR A 273 6.59 -11.05 1.90
N LEU A 274 5.39 -10.80 1.38
CA LEU A 274 4.25 -10.35 2.19
C LEU A 274 3.85 -11.38 3.25
N VAL A 275 3.84 -12.67 2.91
CA VAL A 275 3.51 -13.74 3.87
C VAL A 275 4.56 -13.79 4.97
N ASP A 276 5.84 -13.74 4.60
CA ASP A 276 6.93 -13.80 5.56
C ASP A 276 6.92 -12.56 6.49
N ALA A 277 6.59 -11.39 5.95
CA ALA A 277 6.39 -10.17 6.74
C ALA A 277 5.23 -10.31 7.73
N ILE A 278 4.08 -10.84 7.28
CA ILE A 278 2.92 -11.07 8.16
C ILE A 278 3.27 -12.04 9.28
N ARG A 279 3.86 -13.20 8.95
CA ARG A 279 4.25 -14.19 9.96
C ARG A 279 5.20 -13.58 10.99
N LEU A 280 6.24 -12.89 10.54
CA LEU A 280 7.22 -12.28 11.43
C LEU A 280 6.61 -11.22 12.34
N ILE A 281 5.78 -10.32 11.80
CA ILE A 281 5.14 -9.26 12.59
C ILE A 281 4.19 -9.86 13.63
N TYR A 282 3.34 -10.81 13.25
CA TYR A 282 2.42 -11.45 14.18
C TYR A 282 3.11 -12.35 15.21
N GLU A 283 4.32 -12.84 14.92
CA GLU A 283 5.12 -13.60 15.89
C GLU A 283 5.82 -12.69 16.92
N THR A 284 6.28 -11.51 16.50
CA THR A 284 7.21 -10.68 17.29
C THR A 284 6.60 -9.47 17.99
N THR A 285 5.36 -9.10 17.65
CA THR A 285 4.70 -7.88 18.15
C THR A 285 3.52 -8.21 19.06
N SER A 286 3.01 -7.20 19.78
CA SER A 286 1.82 -7.33 20.64
C SER A 286 0.52 -7.34 19.85
N THR A 287 -0.60 -7.70 20.48
CA THR A 287 -1.93 -7.74 19.82
C THR A 287 -2.45 -6.38 19.37
N VAL A 288 -1.99 -5.29 20.00
CA VAL A 288 -2.33 -3.92 19.63
C VAL A 288 -1.08 -3.28 19.05
N ASP A 289 -0.87 -3.48 17.76
CA ASP A 289 0.34 -3.07 17.05
C ASP A 289 0.00 -2.45 15.68
N ASP A 290 0.70 -1.35 15.35
CA ASP A 290 0.43 -0.57 14.15
C ASP A 290 0.85 -1.33 12.87
N ALA A 291 1.92 -2.13 12.91
CA ALA A 291 2.34 -2.94 11.77
C ALA A 291 1.35 -4.10 11.50
N ARG A 292 0.81 -4.72 12.54
CA ARG A 292 -0.29 -5.70 12.40
C ARG A 292 -1.50 -5.06 11.74
N ASN A 293 -1.91 -3.88 12.21
CA ASN A 293 -3.03 -3.15 11.64
C ASN A 293 -2.77 -2.78 10.17
N LEU A 294 -1.57 -2.29 9.84
CA LEU A 294 -1.16 -1.92 8.48
C LEU A 294 -1.19 -3.10 7.52
N LEU A 295 -0.58 -4.24 7.89
CA LEU A 295 -0.51 -5.42 7.02
C LEU A 295 -1.88 -6.06 6.79
N SER A 296 -2.66 -6.27 7.85
CA SER A 296 -4.02 -6.81 7.72
C SER A 296 -4.93 -5.88 6.91
N GLN A 297 -4.72 -4.57 7.00
CA GLN A 297 -5.44 -3.57 6.21
C GLN A 297 -5.05 -3.59 4.74
N PHE A 298 -3.76 -3.67 4.43
CA PHE A 298 -3.27 -3.84 3.06
C PHE A 298 -3.90 -5.08 2.40
N VAL A 299 -3.85 -6.23 3.09
CA VAL A 299 -4.45 -7.47 2.58
C VAL A 299 -5.96 -7.34 2.41
N ALA A 300 -6.68 -6.70 3.35
CA ALA A 300 -8.13 -6.51 3.21
C ALA A 300 -8.50 -5.60 2.02
N LEU A 301 -7.69 -4.56 1.76
CA LEU A 301 -7.89 -3.65 0.63
C LEU A 301 -7.63 -4.37 -0.69
N GLN A 302 -6.55 -5.15 -0.77
CA GLN A 302 -6.12 -5.87 -1.97
C GLN A 302 -6.60 -7.32 -2.06
N TYR A 303 -7.54 -7.73 -1.20
CA TYR A 303 -7.94 -9.12 -1.05
C TYR A 303 -8.23 -9.82 -2.38
N THR A 304 -9.07 -9.22 -3.23
CA THR A 304 -9.44 -9.80 -4.53
C THR A 304 -8.30 -9.91 -5.53
N THR A 305 -7.28 -9.06 -5.39
CA THR A 305 -6.06 -9.08 -6.22
C THR A 305 -5.06 -10.11 -5.73
N LEU A 306 -5.03 -10.34 -4.41
CA LEU A 306 -4.10 -11.26 -3.74
C LEU A 306 -4.62 -12.69 -3.63
N VAL A 307 -5.90 -12.94 -3.94
CA VAL A 307 -6.48 -14.30 -3.91
C VAL A 307 -5.69 -15.21 -4.84
N GLY A 308 -5.18 -16.29 -4.26
CA GLY A 308 -4.30 -17.27 -4.91
C GLY A 308 -3.72 -18.23 -3.87
N GLU A 309 -2.93 -19.19 -4.32
CA GLU A 309 -2.41 -20.29 -3.49
C GLU A 309 -1.67 -19.81 -2.23
N ASP A 310 -0.87 -18.74 -2.33
CA ASP A 310 -0.11 -18.20 -1.20
C ASP A 310 -1.01 -17.58 -0.12
N LEU A 311 -2.04 -16.82 -0.51
CA LEU A 311 -2.99 -16.25 0.43
C LEU A 311 -3.89 -17.32 1.02
N ASP A 312 -4.33 -18.31 0.23
CA ASP A 312 -5.14 -19.43 0.69
C ASP A 312 -4.41 -20.27 1.73
N LYS A 313 -3.11 -20.51 1.51
CA LYS A 313 -2.24 -21.19 2.48
C LYS A 313 -2.15 -20.39 3.78
N LEU A 314 -1.91 -19.06 3.69
CA LEU A 314 -1.87 -18.19 4.87
C LEU A 314 -3.20 -18.15 5.63
N ILE A 315 -4.34 -18.14 4.93
CA ILE A 315 -5.67 -18.19 5.57
C ILE A 315 -5.90 -19.55 6.25
N THR A 316 -5.44 -20.63 5.63
CA THR A 316 -5.56 -22.00 6.17
C THR A 316 -4.69 -22.22 7.41
N GLU A 317 -3.56 -21.53 7.52
CA GLU A 317 -2.73 -21.51 8.74
C GLU A 317 -3.49 -20.94 9.96
N GLY A 318 -4.46 -20.06 9.74
CA GLY A 318 -5.26 -19.46 10.79
C GLY A 318 -4.49 -18.45 11.64
N GLY A 319 -4.86 -18.32 12.91
CA GLY A 319 -4.23 -17.40 13.86
C GLY A 319 -4.84 -15.99 13.90
N GLU A 320 -4.20 -15.10 14.66
CA GLU A 320 -4.69 -13.74 14.93
C GLU A 320 -4.78 -12.89 13.65
N PHE A 321 -3.90 -13.13 12.67
CA PHE A 321 -3.95 -12.47 11.38
C PHE A 321 -5.30 -12.67 10.66
N VAL A 322 -5.81 -13.90 10.62
CA VAL A 322 -7.08 -14.21 9.96
C VAL A 322 -8.25 -13.57 10.70
N VAL A 323 -8.16 -13.45 12.02
CA VAL A 323 -9.15 -12.73 12.84
C VAL A 323 -9.16 -11.25 12.46
N ASP A 324 -8.02 -10.59 12.41
CA ASP A 324 -7.92 -9.18 12.03
C ASP A 324 -8.40 -8.94 10.59
N LEU A 325 -7.98 -9.81 9.66
CA LEU A 325 -8.40 -9.76 8.26
C LEU A 325 -9.92 -9.91 8.13
N SER A 326 -10.52 -10.88 8.83
CA SER A 326 -11.96 -11.13 8.79
C SER A 326 -12.78 -9.92 9.28
N HIS A 327 -12.34 -9.27 10.36
CA HIS A 327 -12.98 -8.04 10.85
C HIS A 327 -12.89 -6.91 9.83
N LYS A 328 -11.72 -6.74 9.17
CA LYS A 328 -11.55 -5.71 8.14
C LYS A 328 -12.39 -5.99 6.89
N LEU A 329 -12.47 -7.25 6.46
CA LEU A 329 -13.32 -7.66 5.34
C LEU A 329 -14.80 -7.45 5.66
N ALA A 330 -15.25 -7.82 6.86
CA ALA A 330 -16.63 -7.58 7.30
C ALA A 330 -16.98 -6.08 7.24
N ARG A 331 -16.09 -5.21 7.75
CA ARG A 331 -16.26 -3.75 7.65
C ARG A 331 -16.30 -3.24 6.21
N LYS A 332 -15.43 -3.76 5.34
CA LYS A 332 -15.41 -3.43 3.91
C LYS A 332 -16.73 -3.82 3.24
N LEU A 333 -17.24 -5.02 3.52
CA LEU A 333 -18.52 -5.51 2.98
C LEU A 333 -19.71 -4.67 3.46
N THR A 334 -19.76 -4.29 4.74
CA THR A 334 -20.81 -3.39 5.25
C THR A 334 -20.79 -2.03 4.56
N THR A 335 -19.59 -1.47 4.36
CA THR A 335 -19.41 -0.19 3.64
C THR A 335 -19.89 -0.30 2.19
N ILE A 336 -19.55 -1.39 1.51
CA ILE A 336 -19.99 -1.63 0.12
C ILE A 336 -21.51 -1.80 0.06
N ALA A 337 -22.11 -2.54 1.00
CA ALA A 337 -23.55 -2.75 1.05
C ALA A 337 -24.34 -1.44 1.27
N THR A 338 -23.84 -0.54 2.12
CA THR A 338 -24.47 0.78 2.32
C THR A 338 -24.31 1.68 1.10
N ALA A 339 -23.16 1.63 0.42
CA ALA A 339 -22.94 2.34 -0.85
C ALA A 339 -23.92 1.86 -1.94
N PHE A 340 -24.13 0.55 -2.07
CA PHE A 340 -25.10 0.00 -3.03
C PHE A 340 -26.52 0.49 -2.79
N LYS A 341 -27.01 0.46 -1.53
CA LYS A 341 -28.33 0.99 -1.17
C LYS A 341 -28.48 2.48 -1.54
N ARG A 342 -27.41 3.26 -1.34
CA ARG A 342 -27.40 4.68 -1.72
C ARG A 342 -27.45 4.87 -3.23
N VAL A 343 -26.73 4.05 -3.99
CA VAL A 343 -26.76 4.09 -5.46
C VAL A 343 -28.13 3.74 -5.99
N GLU A 344 -28.78 2.70 -5.43
CA GLU A 344 -30.15 2.31 -5.79
C GLU A 344 -31.13 3.46 -5.54
N TYR A 345 -31.13 4.04 -4.33
CA TYR A 345 -31.95 5.21 -4.00
C TYR A 345 -31.72 6.39 -4.95
N LEU A 346 -30.47 6.71 -5.25
CA LEU A 346 -30.14 7.81 -6.17
C LEU A 346 -30.57 7.52 -7.61
N THR A 347 -30.55 6.25 -8.01
CA THR A 347 -31.01 5.80 -9.33
C THR A 347 -32.52 6.00 -9.44
N ASP A 348 -33.29 5.54 -8.45
CA ASP A 348 -34.74 5.71 -8.41
C ASP A 348 -35.14 7.19 -8.41
N ARG A 349 -34.47 8.00 -7.58
CA ARG A 349 -34.73 9.44 -7.49
C ARG A 349 -34.41 10.17 -8.80
N ASN A 350 -33.36 9.75 -9.50
CA ASN A 350 -33.03 10.31 -10.82
C ASN A 350 -34.09 9.99 -11.86
N GLU A 351 -34.65 8.78 -11.87
CA GLU A 351 -35.73 8.41 -12.78
C GLU A 351 -37.03 9.17 -12.49
N GLU A 352 -37.36 9.37 -11.21
CA GLU A 352 -38.50 10.21 -10.79
C GLU A 352 -38.33 11.66 -11.26
N LEU A 353 -37.15 12.26 -11.02
CA LEU A 353 -36.86 13.63 -11.45
C LEU A 353 -36.85 13.79 -12.98
N LYS A 354 -36.39 12.78 -13.72
CA LYS A 354 -36.49 12.77 -15.19
C LYS A 354 -37.94 12.75 -15.65
N ALA A 355 -38.80 11.97 -15.00
CA ALA A 355 -40.23 11.93 -15.31
C ALA A 355 -40.91 13.28 -15.01
N GLU A 356 -40.62 13.88 -13.86
CA GLU A 356 -41.13 15.20 -13.49
C GLU A 356 -40.66 16.29 -14.48
N SER A 357 -39.37 16.29 -14.84
CA SER A 357 -38.82 17.22 -15.84
C SER A 357 -39.51 17.06 -17.19
N ALA A 358 -39.75 15.83 -17.64
CA ALA A 358 -40.43 15.56 -18.91
C ALA A 358 -41.90 16.02 -18.89
N GLU A 359 -42.57 15.96 -17.75
CA GLU A 359 -43.91 16.51 -17.56
C GLU A 359 -43.91 18.05 -17.62
N LYS A 360 -42.99 18.69 -16.89
CA LYS A 360 -42.83 20.15 -16.90
C LYS A 360 -42.49 20.70 -18.29
N ASP A 361 -41.68 19.98 -19.06
CA ASP A 361 -41.36 20.34 -20.45
C ASP A 361 -42.60 20.27 -21.37
N LYS A 362 -43.48 19.28 -21.16
CA LYS A 362 -44.77 19.20 -21.87
C LYS A 362 -45.68 20.37 -21.50
N GLU A 363 -45.78 20.70 -20.22
CA GLU A 363 -46.56 21.84 -19.71
C GLU A 363 -46.06 23.18 -20.30
N LEU A 364 -44.74 23.41 -20.27
CA LEU A 364 -44.12 24.59 -20.87
C LEU A 364 -44.37 24.67 -22.38
N LYS A 365 -44.32 23.54 -23.09
CA LYS A 365 -44.61 23.51 -24.52
C LYS A 365 -46.07 23.86 -24.81
N ALA A 366 -47.01 23.37 -23.99
CA ALA A 366 -48.43 23.69 -24.11
C ALA A 366 -48.70 25.19 -23.85
N LEU A 367 -48.15 25.75 -22.77
CA LEU A 367 -48.27 27.18 -22.47
C LEU A 367 -47.67 28.07 -23.58
N ARG A 368 -46.53 27.66 -24.16
CA ARG A 368 -45.93 28.37 -25.30
C ARG A 368 -46.81 28.32 -26.56
N GLU A 369 -47.55 27.24 -26.78
CA GLU A 369 -48.51 27.13 -27.87
C GLU A 369 -49.71 28.06 -27.62
N GLU A 370 -50.25 28.06 -26.40
CA GLU A 370 -51.37 28.93 -26.01
C GLU A 370 -51.04 30.41 -26.17
N VAL A 371 -49.85 30.84 -25.70
CA VAL A 371 -49.37 32.22 -25.88
C VAL A 371 -49.23 32.58 -27.36
N ARG A 372 -48.78 31.66 -28.22
CA ARG A 372 -48.69 31.89 -29.67
C ARG A 372 -50.05 32.00 -30.34
N GLN A 373 -51.06 31.32 -29.79
CA GLN A 373 -52.45 31.36 -30.25
C GLN A 373 -53.27 32.50 -29.60
N GLY A 374 -52.63 33.33 -28.77
CA GLY A 374 -53.23 34.54 -28.20
C GLY A 374 -53.86 35.44 -29.28
N PRO A 375 -54.93 36.19 -28.93
CA PRO A 375 -55.91 36.66 -29.88
C PRO A 375 -55.29 37.55 -30.95
N THR A 376 -55.53 37.21 -32.22
CA THR A 376 -55.48 38.13 -33.38
C THR A 376 -56.58 39.20 -33.29
N GLN A 377 -56.93 39.66 -32.08
CA GLN A 377 -57.62 40.94 -31.93
C GLN A 377 -56.59 42.00 -32.33
N GLY A 378 -56.74 42.44 -33.59
CA GLY A 378 -55.96 43.52 -34.15
C GLY A 378 -55.85 44.64 -33.13
N PHE A 379 -54.61 45.07 -32.88
CA PHE A 379 -54.37 46.37 -32.29
C PHE A 379 -55.32 47.35 -32.99
N PRO A 380 -56.21 48.04 -32.26
CA PRO A 380 -57.09 49.01 -32.89
C PRO A 380 -56.19 49.99 -33.63
N ALA A 381 -56.36 50.05 -34.95
CA ALA A 381 -55.67 51.02 -35.77
C ALA A 381 -56.12 52.40 -35.28
N TYR A 382 -55.29 53.04 -34.46
CA TYR A 382 -55.45 54.43 -34.11
C TYR A 382 -55.22 55.24 -35.40
N THR A 383 -56.29 55.48 -36.15
CA THR A 383 -56.29 56.50 -37.20
C THR A 383 -56.21 57.85 -36.50
N TYR A 384 -55.01 58.43 -36.47
CA TYR A 384 -54.84 59.84 -36.17
C TYR A 384 -55.50 60.63 -37.31
N GLN A 385 -56.65 61.24 -37.03
CA GLN A 385 -57.15 62.35 -37.86
C GLN A 385 -56.41 63.63 -37.45
N ILE A 386 -55.94 64.32 -38.50
CA ILE A 386 -55.09 65.52 -38.50
C ILE A 386 -55.77 66.71 -37.85
#